data_AF-A0A378MWC2-F1
#
_entry.id   AF-A0A378MWC2-F1
#
_cell.length_a   1.000
_cell.length_b   1.000
_cell.length_c   1.000
_cell.angle_alpha   90.00
_cell.angle_beta   90.00
_cell.angle_gamma   90.00
#
_symmetry.space_group_name_H-M   'P 1'
#
loop_
_entity.id
_entity.type
_entity.pdbx_description
1 polymer ?
#
loop_
_entity_poly.entity_id
_entity_poly.type
_entity_poly.pdbx_seq_one_letter_code
_entity_poly.pdbx_strand_id
1 'polypeptide(L)'
;MNAAADQVAAKTIALQECSRAFLNPPHVFLRDYIGIDPTEAAFTFADHAFNWIGVTHMIFSLVFAIGYCIVAEIFPKIKFWQGIGAGIIANICVHYITFPALGLTPPVAEWPLYEHISELVGHIFWFWTIEVIRRDLRNRITREPDAEVPLDQPFR
;
A
#
# COMPACT_ATOMS: atom_id res chain seq x y z
N MET A 1 -30.38 12.53 30.56
CA MET A 1 -29.69 13.61 29.85
C MET A 1 -28.55 13.14 28.91
N ASN A 2 -28.22 11.84 28.82
CA ASN A 2 -27.05 11.39 28.06
C ASN A 2 -27.36 10.82 26.65
N ALA A 3 -28.54 10.27 26.40
CA ALA A 3 -28.82 9.57 25.14
C ALA A 3 -28.68 10.43 23.87
N ALA A 4 -29.06 11.71 23.93
CA ALA A 4 -28.94 12.62 22.78
C ALA A 4 -27.48 13.03 22.50
N ALA A 5 -26.67 13.20 23.55
CA ALA A 5 -25.24 13.49 23.41
C ALA A 5 -24.49 12.26 22.86
N ASP A 6 -24.82 11.07 23.35
CA ASP A 6 -24.25 9.80 22.89
C ASP A 6 -24.59 9.54 21.41
N GLN A 7 -25.82 9.86 20.99
CA GLN A 7 -26.25 9.72 19.58
C GLN A 7 -25.55 10.71 18.64
N VAL A 8 -25.31 11.95 19.09
CA VAL A 8 -24.55 12.94 18.32
C VAL A 8 -23.09 12.51 18.16
N ALA A 9 -22.46 12.00 19.23
CA ALA A 9 -21.10 11.48 19.18
C ALA A 9 -20.98 10.28 18.21
N ALA A 10 -21.90 9.32 18.29
CA ALA A 10 -21.93 8.17 17.39
C ALA A 10 -22.09 8.57 15.92
N LYS A 11 -22.96 9.54 15.63
CA LYS A 11 -23.15 10.05 14.26
C LYS A 11 -21.89 10.76 13.73
N THR A 12 -21.22 11.55 14.56
CA THR A 12 -19.97 12.24 14.17
C THR A 12 -18.86 11.23 13.87
N ILE A 13 -18.71 10.20 14.70
CA ILE A 13 -17.74 9.12 14.47
C ILE A 13 -18.05 8.40 13.14
N ALA A 14 -19.30 8.01 12.92
CA ALA A 14 -19.71 7.35 11.68
C ALA A 14 -19.46 8.22 10.44
N LEU A 15 -19.71 9.53 10.53
CA LEU A 15 -19.43 10.48 9.44
C LEU A 15 -17.92 10.63 9.18
N GLN A 16 -17.10 10.62 10.23
CA GLN A 16 -15.65 10.65 10.11
C GLN A 16 -15.10 9.36 9.50
N GLU A 17 -15.62 8.19 9.89
CA GLU A 17 -15.24 6.92 9.28
C GLU A 17 -15.66 6.87 7.80
N CYS A 18 -16.89 7.28 7.49
CA CYS A 18 -17.37 7.39 6.12
C CYS A 18 -16.52 8.38 5.29
N SER A 19 -16.15 9.53 5.85
CA SER A 19 -15.33 10.51 5.13
C SER A 19 -13.93 9.99 4.86
N ARG A 20 -13.34 9.22 5.76
CA ARG A 20 -12.01 8.60 5.57
C ARG A 20 -12.04 7.42 4.62
N ALA A 21 -13.11 6.63 4.62
CA ALA A 21 -13.34 5.60 3.61
C ALA A 21 -13.45 6.18 2.20
N PHE A 22 -14.03 7.38 2.09
CA PHE A 22 -14.26 8.05 0.81
C PHE A 22 -13.10 8.94 0.36
N LEU A 23 -12.44 9.65 1.27
CA LEU A 23 -11.30 10.55 1.02
C LEU A 23 -9.95 9.86 1.24
N ASN A 24 -9.80 8.67 0.66
CA ASN A 24 -8.54 7.95 0.65
C ASN A 24 -7.57 8.55 -0.39
N PRO A 25 -6.25 8.26 -0.31
CA PRO A 25 -5.26 8.91 -1.17
C PRO A 25 -5.58 8.76 -2.67
N PRO A 26 -6.01 7.58 -3.18
CA PRO A 26 -6.36 7.46 -4.60
C PRO A 26 -7.61 8.23 -5.00
N HIS A 27 -8.60 8.36 -4.12
CA HIS A 27 -9.75 9.23 -4.38
C HIS A 27 -9.32 10.68 -4.56
N VAL A 28 -8.54 11.23 -3.62
CA VAL A 28 -8.07 12.62 -3.67
C VAL A 28 -7.16 12.83 -4.87
N PHE A 29 -6.25 11.88 -5.15
CA PHE A 29 -5.35 11.94 -6.29
C PHE A 29 -6.11 11.99 -7.63
N LEU A 30 -7.08 11.09 -7.83
CA LEU A 30 -7.88 11.06 -9.05
C LEU A 30 -8.69 12.35 -9.25
N ARG A 31 -9.33 12.83 -8.19
CA ARG A 31 -10.17 14.03 -8.22
C ARG A 31 -9.34 15.31 -8.45
N ASP A 32 -8.28 15.50 -7.69
CA ASP A 32 -7.59 16.79 -7.59
C ASP A 32 -6.38 16.92 -8.54
N TYR A 33 -5.71 15.81 -8.87
CA TYR A 33 -4.52 15.82 -9.73
C TYR A 33 -4.81 15.40 -11.16
N ILE A 34 -5.74 14.46 -11.36
CA ILE A 34 -6.04 13.91 -12.68
C ILE A 34 -7.34 14.49 -13.26
N GLY A 35 -8.31 14.85 -12.41
CA GLY A 35 -9.61 15.37 -12.82
C GLY A 35 -10.61 14.31 -13.30
N ILE A 36 -10.47 13.07 -12.81
CA ILE A 36 -11.39 11.95 -13.09
C ILE A 36 -12.31 11.75 -11.89
N ASP A 37 -13.60 11.44 -12.12
CA ASP A 37 -14.51 11.03 -11.06
C ASP A 37 -14.03 9.69 -10.46
N PRO A 38 -13.59 9.64 -9.19
CA PRO A 38 -13.04 8.42 -8.62
C PRO A 38 -14.06 7.29 -8.46
N THR A 39 -15.35 7.65 -8.38
CA THR A 39 -16.46 6.73 -8.12
C THR A 39 -17.12 6.19 -9.38
N GLU A 40 -16.83 6.78 -10.54
CA GLU A 40 -17.26 6.26 -11.82
C GLU A 40 -16.65 4.88 -12.07
N ALA A 41 -17.41 4.01 -12.74
CA ALA A 41 -16.95 2.71 -13.17
C ALA A 41 -15.81 2.86 -14.20
N ALA A 42 -14.63 2.35 -13.87
CA ALA A 42 -13.54 2.17 -14.83
C ALA A 42 -13.84 1.02 -15.80
N PHE A 43 -14.45 -0.05 -15.30
CA PHE A 43 -14.99 -1.14 -16.11
C PHE A 43 -16.07 -1.90 -15.34
N THR A 44 -16.84 -2.72 -16.06
CA THR A 44 -17.84 -3.63 -15.48
C THR A 44 -17.47 -5.07 -15.81
N PHE A 45 -17.48 -5.94 -14.79
CA PHE A 45 -17.27 -7.36 -14.96
C PHE A 45 -18.33 -8.13 -14.17
N ALA A 46 -19.02 -9.07 -14.82
CA ALA A 46 -20.11 -9.84 -14.22
C ALA A 46 -21.15 -8.96 -13.49
N ASP A 47 -21.60 -7.89 -14.15
CA ASP A 47 -22.54 -6.89 -13.61
C ASP A 47 -22.05 -6.11 -12.37
N HIS A 48 -20.78 -6.27 -11.99
CA HIS A 48 -20.15 -5.49 -10.93
C HIS A 48 -19.27 -4.38 -11.53
N ALA A 49 -19.56 -3.13 -11.13
CA ALA A 49 -18.74 -1.98 -11.48
C ALA A 49 -17.48 -1.91 -10.62
N PHE A 50 -16.33 -1.80 -11.26
CA PHE A 50 -15.04 -1.55 -10.62
C PHE A 50 -14.66 -0.10 -10.89
N ASN A 51 -14.54 0.71 -9.84
CA ASN A 51 -14.27 2.14 -9.98
C ASN A 51 -12.77 2.44 -10.12
N TRP A 52 -12.48 3.70 -10.45
CA TRP A 52 -11.10 4.16 -10.62
C TRP A 52 -10.28 4.10 -9.32
N ILE A 53 -10.89 4.25 -8.14
CA ILE A 53 -10.18 4.10 -6.85
C ILE A 53 -9.49 2.73 -6.76
N GLY A 54 -10.21 1.65 -7.07
CA GLY A 54 -9.66 0.30 -7.04
C GLY A 54 -8.55 0.09 -8.08
N VAL A 55 -8.77 0.58 -9.31
CA VAL A 55 -7.77 0.50 -10.39
C VAL A 55 -6.49 1.23 -10.02
N THR A 56 -6.59 2.45 -9.47
CA THR A 56 -5.43 3.24 -9.06
C THR A 56 -4.64 2.58 -7.94
N HIS A 57 -5.30 2.00 -6.93
CA HIS A 57 -4.61 1.22 -5.89
C HIS A 57 -3.81 0.05 -6.49
N MET A 58 -4.42 -0.70 -7.42
CA MET A 58 -3.75 -1.84 -8.06
C MET A 58 -2.54 -1.41 -8.90
N ILE A 59 -2.67 -0.33 -9.68
CA ILE A 59 -1.56 0.20 -10.50
C ILE A 59 -0.43 0.70 -9.60
N PHE A 60 -0.74 1.45 -8.54
CA PHE A 60 0.26 1.94 -7.59
C PHE A 60 1.00 0.77 -6.94
N SER A 61 0.26 -0.24 -6.48
CA SER A 61 0.85 -1.46 -5.92
C SER A 61 1.79 -2.17 -6.90
N LEU A 62 1.38 -2.29 -8.17
CA LEU A 62 2.19 -2.92 -9.22
C LEU A 62 3.49 -2.16 -9.49
N VAL A 63 3.44 -0.82 -9.55
CA VAL A 63 4.63 0.03 -9.74
C VAL A 63 5.63 -0.20 -8.60
N PHE A 64 5.17 -0.23 -7.35
CA PHE A 64 6.05 -0.48 -6.20
C PHE A 64 6.59 -1.92 -6.18
N ALA A 65 5.77 -2.91 -6.52
CA ALA A 65 6.21 -4.31 -6.58
C ALA A 65 7.30 -4.52 -7.64
N ILE A 66 7.07 -4.04 -8.86
CA ILE A 66 8.05 -4.14 -9.96
C ILE A 66 9.31 -3.34 -9.61
N GLY A 67 9.14 -2.11 -9.12
CA GLY A 67 10.25 -1.26 -8.70
C GLY A 67 11.10 -1.93 -7.62
N TYR A 68 10.47 -2.53 -6.61
CA TYR A 68 11.16 -3.30 -5.58
C TYR A 68 11.93 -4.48 -6.19
N CYS A 69 11.32 -5.27 -7.08
CA CYS A 69 12.00 -6.40 -7.71
C CYS A 69 13.26 -5.97 -8.48
N ILE A 70 13.19 -4.86 -9.23
CA ILE A 70 14.35 -4.34 -9.97
C ILE A 70 15.44 -3.87 -9.00
N VAL A 71 15.08 -3.07 -7.99
CA VAL A 71 16.02 -2.55 -7.00
C VAL A 71 16.64 -3.69 -6.19
N ALA A 72 15.90 -4.75 -5.89
CA ALA A 72 16.37 -5.91 -5.13
C ALA A 72 17.44 -6.72 -5.87
N GLU A 73 17.42 -6.74 -7.21
CA GLU A 73 18.49 -7.37 -8.01
C GLU A 73 19.75 -6.51 -8.05
N ILE A 74 19.63 -5.17 -8.05
CA ILE A 74 20.77 -4.25 -8.14
C ILE A 74 21.39 -4.00 -6.76
N PHE A 75 20.56 -3.90 -5.72
CA PHE A 75 20.94 -3.58 -4.35
C PHE A 75 20.37 -4.62 -3.36
N PRO A 76 20.99 -5.81 -3.25
CA PRO A 76 20.44 -6.92 -2.48
C PRO A 76 20.18 -6.63 -1.00
N LYS A 77 20.87 -5.63 -0.43
CA LYS A 77 20.67 -5.16 0.94
C LYS A 77 19.23 -4.76 1.24
N ILE A 78 18.44 -4.36 0.24
CA ILE A 78 17.03 -3.98 0.43
C ILE A 78 16.13 -5.18 0.79
N LYS A 79 16.59 -6.42 0.52
CA LYS A 79 15.86 -7.67 0.80
C LYS A 79 15.88 -8.09 2.27
N PHE A 80 16.50 -7.29 3.14
CA PHE A 80 16.66 -7.63 4.55
C PHE A 80 15.32 -7.95 5.23
N TRP A 81 15.36 -8.94 6.12
CA TRP A 81 14.17 -9.53 6.75
C TRP A 81 13.11 -9.98 5.73
N GLN A 82 13.55 -10.55 4.60
CA GLN A 82 12.67 -11.00 3.52
C GLN A 82 11.76 -9.87 3.03
N GLY A 83 12.31 -8.69 2.79
CA GLY A 83 11.57 -7.54 2.24
C GLY A 83 10.75 -6.76 3.28
N ILE A 84 10.58 -7.26 4.50
CA ILE A 84 9.88 -6.54 5.59
C ILE A 84 10.48 -5.14 5.80
N GLY A 85 11.81 -5.06 5.77
CA GLY A 85 12.53 -3.80 5.91
C GLY A 85 12.17 -2.77 4.84
N ALA A 86 12.08 -3.22 3.59
CA ALA A 86 11.65 -2.38 2.48
C ALA A 86 10.20 -1.92 2.63
N GLY A 87 9.30 -2.78 3.14
CA GLY A 87 7.92 -2.41 3.44
C GLY A 87 7.80 -1.31 4.48
N ILE A 88 8.59 -1.37 5.55
CA ILE A 88 8.63 -0.32 6.59
C ILE A 88 9.11 1.01 5.98
N ILE A 89 10.18 0.97 5.19
CA ILE A 89 10.72 2.17 4.52
C ILE A 89 9.67 2.76 3.56
N ALA A 90 9.03 1.92 2.74
CA ALA A 90 8.00 2.34 1.80
C ALA A 90 6.81 2.99 2.52
N ASN A 91 6.31 2.38 3.60
CA ASN A 91 5.23 2.95 4.41
C ASN A 91 5.60 4.35 4.93
N ILE A 92 6.80 4.52 5.48
CA ILE A 92 7.25 5.82 5.99
C ILE A 92 7.39 6.84 4.85
N CYS A 93 8.10 6.49 3.78
CA CYS A 93 8.36 7.42 2.68
C CYS A 93 7.07 7.81 1.94
N VAL A 94 6.17 6.87 1.71
CA VAL A 94 4.96 7.09 0.91
C VAL A 94 3.81 7.59 1.79
N HIS A 95 3.41 6.80 2.78
CA HIS A 95 2.20 7.09 3.56
C HIS A 95 2.43 8.17 4.62
N TYR A 96 3.60 8.23 5.24
CA TYR A 96 3.83 9.17 6.35
C TYR A 96 4.45 10.50 5.88
N ILE A 97 5.05 10.53 4.70
CA ILE A 97 5.73 11.72 4.18
C ILE A 97 5.05 12.19 2.89
N THR A 98 5.06 11.37 1.84
CA THR A 98 4.65 11.80 0.50
C THR A 98 3.16 12.14 0.43
N PHE A 99 2.27 11.26 0.91
CA PHE A 99 0.82 11.50 0.83
C PHE A 99 0.36 12.74 1.63
N PRO A 100 0.81 12.95 2.88
CA PRO A 100 0.52 14.19 3.60
C PRO A 100 1.12 15.43 2.92
N ALA A 101 2.36 15.33 2.41
CA ALA A 101 3.01 16.46 1.73
C ALA A 101 2.30 16.86 0.42
N LEU A 102 1.63 15.90 -0.23
CA LEU A 102 0.78 16.12 -1.40
C LEU A 102 -0.68 16.44 -1.03
N GLY A 103 -1.02 16.55 0.25
CA GLY A 103 -2.40 16.81 0.68
C GLY A 103 -3.39 15.69 0.32
N LEU A 104 -2.90 14.48 0.03
CA LEU A 104 -3.73 13.30 -0.26
C LEU A 104 -4.33 12.69 1.02
N THR A 105 -3.72 13.00 2.16
CA THR A 105 -4.17 12.61 3.50
C THR A 105 -4.00 13.78 4.48
N PRO A 106 -4.75 13.80 5.60
CA PRO A 106 -4.48 14.72 6.70
C PRO A 106 -3.07 14.51 7.28
N PRO A 107 -2.54 15.45 8.09
CA PRO A 107 -1.30 15.25 8.82
C PRO A 107 -1.30 13.93 9.61
N VAL A 108 -0.16 13.22 9.58
CA VAL A 108 0.00 11.89 10.21
C VAL A 108 -0.39 11.89 11.69
N ALA A 109 -0.13 12.99 12.40
CA ALA A 109 -0.46 13.12 13.82
C ALA A 109 -1.97 13.13 14.12
N GLU A 110 -2.81 13.37 13.11
CA GLU A 110 -4.26 13.40 13.23
C GLU A 110 -4.90 12.05 12.90
N TRP A 111 -4.10 11.05 12.51
CA TRP A 111 -4.63 9.75 12.15
C TRP A 111 -5.00 8.96 13.40
N PRO A 112 -6.11 8.21 13.36
CA PRO A 112 -6.43 7.30 14.44
C PRO A 112 -5.43 6.14 14.45
N LEU A 113 -5.17 5.58 15.65
CA LEU A 113 -4.16 4.55 15.85
C LEU A 113 -4.33 3.32 14.93
N TYR A 114 -5.57 2.93 14.65
CA TYR A 114 -5.84 1.77 13.81
C TYR A 114 -5.31 1.95 12.38
N GLU A 115 -5.23 3.19 11.87
CA GLU A 115 -4.70 3.44 10.53
C GLU A 115 -3.20 3.26 10.49
N HIS A 116 -2.48 3.81 11.48
CA HIS A 116 -1.04 3.55 11.62
C HIS A 116 -0.72 2.05 11.66
N ILE A 117 -1.52 1.29 12.40
CA ILE A 117 -1.35 -0.16 12.49
C ILE A 117 -1.67 -0.80 11.15
N SER A 118 -2.82 -0.48 10.53
CA SER A 118 -3.24 -1.09 9.28
C SER A 118 -2.26 -0.81 8.13
N GLU A 119 -1.74 0.42 8.03
CA GLU A 119 -0.79 0.83 7.01
C GLU A 119 0.56 0.13 7.22
N LEU A 120 1.09 0.16 8.44
CA LEU A 120 2.37 -0.49 8.73
C LEU A 120 2.30 -2.01 8.51
N VAL A 121 1.29 -2.66 9.07
CA VAL A 121 1.13 -4.11 8.98
C VAL A 121 0.86 -4.53 7.53
N GLY A 122 0.00 -3.80 6.81
CA GLY A 122 -0.29 -4.04 5.41
C GLY A 122 0.97 -3.98 4.55
N HIS A 123 1.80 -2.96 4.71
CA HIS A 123 3.04 -2.81 3.94
C HIS A 123 4.10 -3.85 4.29
N ILE A 124 4.21 -4.24 5.57
CA ILE A 124 5.09 -5.34 6.00
C ILE A 124 4.69 -6.64 5.28
N PHE A 125 3.42 -7.03 5.36
CA PHE A 125 2.94 -8.26 4.73
C PHE A 125 3.02 -8.22 3.21
N TRP A 126 2.75 -7.06 2.61
CA TRP A 126 2.80 -6.87 1.17
C TRP A 126 4.22 -7.03 0.62
N PHE A 127 5.19 -6.30 1.17
CA PHE A 127 6.58 -6.41 0.70
C PHE A 127 7.21 -7.76 1.03
N TRP A 128 6.85 -8.36 2.16
CA TRP A 128 7.24 -9.74 2.45
C TRP A 128 6.72 -10.71 1.39
N THR A 129 5.45 -10.58 1.01
CA THR A 129 4.82 -11.40 -0.04
C THR A 129 5.52 -11.20 -1.39
N ILE A 130 5.79 -9.95 -1.77
CA ILE A 130 6.54 -9.63 -3.00
C ILE A 130 7.90 -10.31 -2.98
N GLU A 131 8.65 -10.21 -1.89
CA GLU A 131 10.00 -10.78 -1.79
C GLU A 131 9.99 -12.31 -1.84
N VAL A 132 9.05 -12.96 -1.14
CA VAL A 132 8.88 -14.41 -1.18
C VAL A 132 8.60 -14.88 -2.61
N ILE A 133 7.67 -14.21 -3.30
CA ILE A 133 7.30 -14.55 -4.69
C ILE A 133 8.45 -14.24 -5.65
N ARG A 134 9.10 -13.07 -5.53
CA ARG A 134 10.26 -12.67 -6.34
C ARG A 134 11.34 -13.73 -6.27
N ARG A 135 11.74 -14.10 -5.05
CA ARG A 135 12.80 -15.10 -4.82
C ARG A 135 12.44 -16.47 -5.38
N ASP A 136 11.21 -16.95 -5.16
CA ASP A 136 10.75 -18.25 -5.68
C ASP A 136 10.74 -18.27 -7.22
N LEU A 137 10.11 -17.26 -7.84
CA LEU A 137 10.03 -17.17 -9.29
C LEU A 137 11.41 -17.02 -9.93
N ARG A 138 12.25 -16.13 -9.39
CA ARG A 138 13.62 -15.93 -9.86
C ARG A 138 14.39 -17.24 -9.84
N ASN A 139 14.44 -17.92 -8.70
CA ASN A 139 15.20 -19.17 -8.55
C ASN A 139 14.72 -20.27 -9.51
N ARG A 140 13.41 -20.35 -9.77
CA ARG A 140 12.85 -21.32 -10.73
C ARG A 140 13.18 -20.99 -12.17
N ILE A 141 13.15 -19.70 -12.53
CA ILE A 141 13.41 -19.21 -13.88
C ILE A 141 14.92 -19.30 -14.21
N THR A 142 15.78 -18.83 -13.31
CA THR A 142 17.23 -18.80 -13.54
C THR A 142 17.92 -20.12 -13.22
N ARG A 143 17.30 -21.00 -12.42
CA ARG A 143 17.93 -22.20 -11.83
C ARG A 143 19.12 -21.88 -10.93
N GLU A 144 19.25 -20.63 -10.50
CA GLU A 144 20.36 -20.09 -9.71
C GLU A 144 19.82 -19.48 -8.41
N PRO A 145 20.61 -19.46 -7.33
CA PRO A 145 20.25 -18.71 -6.12
C PRO A 145 20.27 -17.20 -6.41
N ASP A 146 19.80 -16.41 -5.45
CA ASP A 146 19.87 -14.94 -5.51
C ASP A 146 21.32 -14.48 -5.81
N ALA A 147 21.47 -13.40 -6.58
CA ALA A 147 22.74 -12.99 -7.19
C ALA A 147 23.90 -12.79 -6.18
N GLU A 148 23.58 -12.43 -4.94
CA GLU A 148 24.56 -12.25 -3.88
C GLU A 148 24.99 -13.54 -3.18
N VAL A 149 24.34 -14.68 -3.47
CA VAL A 149 24.64 -15.98 -2.90
C VAL A 149 25.64 -16.72 -3.80
N PRO A 150 26.85 -17.03 -3.33
CA PRO A 150 27.82 -17.83 -4.08
C PRO A 150 27.27 -19.20 -4.49
N LEU A 151 27.55 -19.64 -5.72
CA LEU A 151 27.06 -20.92 -6.26
C LEU A 151 27.62 -22.14 -5.53
N ASP A 152 28.73 -21.98 -4.81
CA ASP A 152 29.44 -22.99 -4.05
C ASP A 152 29.02 -23.05 -2.56
N GLN A 153 28.01 -22.30 -2.13
CA GLN A 153 27.55 -22.37 -0.74
C GLN A 153 26.97 -23.75 -0.39
N PRO A 154 27.40 -24.37 0.74
CA PRO A 154 27.05 -25.74 1.11
C PRO A 154 25.59 -25.90 1.60
N PHE A 155 24.89 -24.81 1.89
CA PHE A 155 23.49 -24.81 2.28
C PHE A 155 22.68 -24.05 1.23
N ARG A 156 21.86 -24.77 0.47
CA ARG A 156 20.94 -24.23 -0.54
C ARG A 156 19.53 -24.10 0.04
#